data_AF-A0A380ZGV2-F1
#
_entry.id   AF-A0A380ZGV2-F1
#
_cell.length_a   1.000
_cell.length_b   1.000
_cell.length_c   1.000
_cell.angle_alpha   90.00
_cell.angle_beta   90.00
_cell.angle_gamma   90.00
#
_symmetry.space_group_name_H-M   'P 1'
#
loop_
_entity.id
_entity.type
_entity.pdbx_description
1 polymer ?
#
loop_
_entity_poly.entity_id
_entity_poly.type
_entity_poly.pdbx_seq_one_letter_code
_entity_poly.pdbx_strand_id
1 'polypeptide(L)'
;MRFFSQKSKIYFLNSILFRGYCKLVLQKNVFFFKDALYGEAMNIDGWRQRLNNALEKSGRSKRSVSLAAGKGAGYLHSILSEGKEPTIESLARICHEINISMNSILYGEDASSEDKEFLALISNLSPEERQAILTLLKRTTDEAAG
;
A
#
# COMPACT_ATOMS: atom_id res chain seq x y z
N MET A 1 -51.96 7.60 -25.40
CA MET A 1 -51.72 6.20 -24.99
C MET A 1 -50.86 5.53 -26.06
N ARG A 2 -49.55 5.40 -25.79
CA ARG A 2 -48.53 4.56 -26.46
C ARG A 2 -47.16 5.14 -26.13
N PHE A 3 -46.33 4.37 -25.42
CA PHE A 3 -44.88 4.27 -25.63
C PHE A 3 -44.41 3.03 -24.86
N PHE A 4 -44.18 1.93 -25.59
CA PHE A 4 -43.59 0.69 -25.07
C PHE A 4 -42.05 0.83 -25.12
N SER A 5 -41.40 0.67 -23.96
CA SER A 5 -39.95 0.79 -23.78
C SER A 5 -39.24 -0.56 -23.93
N GLN A 6 -38.15 -0.60 -24.69
CA GLN A 6 -37.40 -1.78 -25.17
C GLN A 6 -36.64 -2.62 -24.11
N LYS A 7 -36.92 -2.50 -22.80
CA LYS A 7 -36.04 -3.10 -21.76
C LYS A 7 -36.30 -4.57 -21.40
N SER A 8 -37.33 -5.24 -21.94
CA SER A 8 -37.73 -6.58 -21.45
C SER A 8 -37.29 -7.79 -22.27
N LYS A 9 -36.47 -7.63 -23.34
CA LYS A 9 -35.98 -8.77 -24.13
C LYS A 9 -34.58 -9.28 -23.76
N ILE A 10 -33.82 -8.56 -22.93
CA ILE A 10 -32.43 -8.92 -22.59
C ILE A 10 -32.36 -9.94 -21.43
N TYR A 11 -33.40 -10.04 -20.59
CA TYR A 11 -33.37 -10.89 -19.40
C TYR A 11 -33.74 -12.36 -19.62
N PHE A 12 -34.24 -12.74 -20.80
CA PHE A 12 -34.68 -14.13 -21.04
C PHE A 12 -33.67 -15.00 -21.80
N LEU A 13 -32.70 -14.39 -22.50
CA LEU A 13 -31.67 -15.15 -23.23
C LEU A 13 -30.44 -15.50 -22.38
N ASN A 14 -30.25 -14.87 -21.22
CA ASN A 14 -29.12 -15.18 -20.33
C ASN A 14 -29.34 -16.38 -19.39
N SER A 15 -30.56 -16.94 -19.29
CA SER A 15 -30.81 -18.07 -18.37
C SER A 15 -30.57 -19.46 -18.97
N ILE A 16 -30.43 -19.58 -20.30
CA ILE A 16 -30.28 -20.89 -20.96
C ILE A 16 -28.81 -21.24 -21.21
N LEU A 17 -27.90 -20.27 -21.29
CA LEU A 17 -26.45 -20.51 -21.38
C LEU A 17 -25.78 -20.81 -20.03
N PHE A 18 -26.52 -20.72 -18.91
CA PHE A 18 -25.99 -20.90 -17.56
C PHE A 18 -25.94 -22.36 -17.06
N ARG A 19 -26.42 -23.33 -17.85
CA ARG A 19 -26.48 -24.75 -17.42
C ARG A 19 -25.27 -25.62 -17.82
N GLY A 20 -24.27 -25.07 -18.52
CA GLY A 20 -23.14 -25.87 -19.04
C GLY A 20 -21.77 -25.66 -18.38
N TYR A 21 -21.54 -24.54 -17.68
CA TYR A 21 -20.18 -24.14 -17.25
C TYR A 21 -20.00 -24.05 -15.72
N CYS A 22 -20.98 -24.51 -14.94
CA CYS A 22 -21.04 -24.34 -13.47
C CYS A 22 -20.18 -25.32 -12.64
N LYS A 23 -19.09 -25.90 -13.15
CA LYS A 23 -18.23 -26.75 -12.30
C LYS A 23 -16.72 -26.57 -12.42
N LEU A 24 -16.20 -25.74 -13.32
CA LEU A 24 -14.75 -25.61 -13.54
C LEU A 24 -14.18 -24.18 -13.47
N VAL A 25 -15.01 -23.15 -13.27
CA VAL A 25 -14.57 -21.73 -13.22
C VAL A 25 -14.72 -21.11 -11.82
N LEU A 26 -15.04 -21.90 -10.79
CA LEU A 26 -15.28 -21.37 -9.43
C LEU A 26 -14.08 -21.47 -8.47
N GLN A 27 -12.90 -21.94 -8.91
CA GLN A 27 -11.68 -21.88 -8.08
C GLN A 27 -10.65 -20.85 -8.54
N LYS A 28 -10.64 -20.43 -9.82
CA LYS A 28 -9.65 -19.46 -10.32
C LYS A 28 -10.05 -17.99 -10.10
N ASN A 29 -11.34 -17.70 -9.95
CA ASN A 29 -11.82 -16.32 -9.85
C ASN A 29 -11.78 -15.73 -8.43
N VAL A 30 -11.63 -16.53 -7.38
CA VAL A 30 -11.46 -16.00 -6.01
C VAL A 30 -10.07 -15.40 -5.82
N PHE A 31 -9.06 -15.90 -6.54
CA PHE A 31 -7.70 -15.37 -6.48
C PHE A 31 -7.60 -14.03 -7.21
N PHE A 32 -8.16 -13.95 -8.43
CA PHE A 32 -8.10 -12.74 -9.26
C PHE A 32 -8.90 -11.55 -8.68
N PHE A 33 -9.97 -11.81 -7.93
CA PHE A 33 -10.79 -10.74 -7.34
C PHE A 33 -10.22 -10.20 -6.02
N LYS A 34 -9.33 -10.93 -5.34
CA LYS A 34 -8.65 -10.46 -4.12
C LYS A 34 -7.59 -9.39 -4.44
N ASP A 35 -6.88 -9.55 -5.55
CA ASP A 35 -5.87 -8.58 -6.01
C ASP A 35 -6.50 -7.23 -6.38
N ALA A 36 -7.73 -7.21 -6.90
CA ALA A 36 -8.42 -5.98 -7.28
C ALA A 36 -9.02 -5.19 -6.10
N LEU A 37 -9.35 -5.84 -4.98
CA LEU A 37 -9.95 -5.17 -3.81
C LEU A 37 -8.94 -4.83 -2.70
N TYR A 38 -7.75 -5.44 -2.69
CA TYR A 38 -6.65 -5.12 -1.76
C TYR A 38 -5.40 -4.55 -2.43
N GLY A 39 -5.29 -4.60 -3.77
CA GLY A 39 -4.15 -4.09 -4.53
C GLY A 39 -4.16 -2.59 -4.79
N GLU A 40 -5.30 -1.90 -4.64
CA GLU A 40 -5.34 -0.44 -4.81
C GLU A 40 -4.85 0.34 -3.57
N ALA A 41 -4.89 -0.25 -2.36
CA ALA A 41 -4.59 0.47 -1.11
C ALA A 41 -3.16 0.23 -0.57
N MET A 42 -2.39 -0.70 -1.13
CA MET A 42 -1.07 -1.05 -0.61
C MET A 42 -0.06 -1.31 -1.73
N ASN A 43 0.51 -0.23 -2.29
CA ASN A 43 1.50 -0.32 -3.36
C ASN A 43 2.90 -0.66 -2.84
N ILE A 44 3.09 -1.93 -2.46
CA ILE A 44 4.42 -2.51 -2.15
C ILE A 44 5.29 -2.52 -3.41
N ASP A 45 4.68 -2.66 -4.58
CA ASP A 45 5.33 -2.75 -5.89
C ASP A 45 5.97 -1.42 -6.31
N GLY A 46 7.14 -1.13 -5.75
CA GLY A 46 7.87 0.12 -5.98
C GLY A 46 8.83 0.50 -4.86
N TRP A 47 8.84 -0.25 -3.76
CA TRP A 47 9.68 0.03 -2.59
C TRP A 47 11.18 0.10 -2.93
N ARG A 48 11.66 -0.70 -3.89
CA ARG A 48 13.06 -0.67 -4.35
C ARG A 48 13.43 0.66 -4.98
N GLN A 49 12.54 1.22 -5.80
CA GLN A 49 12.76 2.52 -6.42
C GLN A 49 12.73 3.62 -5.36
N ARG A 50 11.77 3.56 -4.41
CA ARG A 50 11.70 4.49 -3.28
C ARG A 50 12.95 4.44 -2.41
N LEU A 51 13.46 3.24 -2.12
CA LEU A 51 14.71 3.06 -1.39
C LEU A 51 15.91 3.62 -2.16
N ASN A 52 15.99 3.39 -3.47
CA ASN A 52 17.08 3.94 -4.28
C ASN A 52 17.05 5.48 -4.29
N ASN A 53 15.86 6.08 -4.43
CA ASN A 53 15.69 7.53 -4.37
C ASN A 53 16.07 8.09 -2.99
N ALA A 54 15.70 7.41 -1.90
CA ALA A 54 16.08 7.80 -0.54
C ALA A 54 17.60 7.74 -0.32
N LEU A 55 18.25 6.71 -0.86
CA LEU A 55 19.71 6.58 -0.83
C LEU A 55 20.39 7.71 -1.59
N GLU A 56 19.90 8.08 -2.77
CA GLU A 56 20.42 9.21 -3.54
C GLU A 56 20.26 10.53 -2.78
N LYS A 57 19.08 10.78 -2.19
CA LYS A 57 18.83 11.97 -1.35
C LYS A 57 19.75 12.03 -0.11
N SER A 58 20.15 10.88 0.44
CA SER A 58 21.04 10.83 1.60
C SER A 58 22.48 11.27 1.27
N GLY A 59 22.88 11.28 0.00
CA GLY A 59 24.26 11.55 -0.44
C GLY A 59 25.28 10.48 -0.04
N ARG A 60 24.86 9.41 0.65
CA ARG A 60 25.73 8.31 1.09
C ARG A 60 25.81 7.23 0.01
N SER A 61 27.00 6.64 -0.17
CA SER A 61 27.16 5.52 -1.10
C SER A 61 26.48 4.25 -0.57
N LYS A 62 25.95 3.40 -1.49
CA LYS A 62 25.36 2.08 -1.16
C LYS A 62 26.31 1.22 -0.30
N ARG A 63 27.62 1.29 -0.56
CA ARG A 63 28.64 0.62 0.24
C ARG A 63 28.68 1.13 1.68
N SER A 64 28.75 2.45 1.85
CA SER A 64 28.85 3.08 3.18
C SER A 64 27.62 2.79 4.04
N VAL A 65 26.42 2.86 3.47
CA VAL A 65 25.16 2.55 4.18
C VAL A 65 25.06 1.07 4.52
N SER A 66 25.47 0.18 3.61
CA SER A 66 25.48 -1.27 3.89
C SER A 66 26.38 -1.61 5.08
N LEU A 67 27.58 -1.03 5.12
CA LEU A 67 28.53 -1.25 6.21
C LEU A 67 28.01 -0.68 7.54
N ALA A 68 27.45 0.53 7.52
CA ALA A 68 26.92 1.16 8.72
C ALA A 68 25.73 0.38 9.32
N ALA A 69 24.88 -0.22 8.47
CA ALA A 69 23.82 -1.11 8.89
C ALA A 69 24.29 -2.51 9.39
N GLY A 70 25.61 -2.72 9.49
CA GLY A 70 26.22 -3.99 9.90
C GLY A 70 26.07 -5.10 8.86
N LYS A 71 26.00 -4.75 7.57
CA LYS A 71 25.88 -5.69 6.45
C LYS A 71 27.16 -5.69 5.60
N GLY A 72 27.28 -6.68 4.71
CA GLY A 72 28.38 -6.73 3.75
C GLY A 72 28.34 -5.56 2.76
N ALA A 73 29.51 -5.13 2.27
CA ALA A 73 29.65 -3.95 1.39
C ALA A 73 28.78 -3.98 0.11
N GLY A 74 28.44 -5.16 -0.40
CA GLY A 74 27.60 -5.36 -1.58
C GLY A 74 26.11 -5.56 -1.29
N TYR A 75 25.68 -5.48 -0.02
CA TYR A 75 24.32 -5.85 0.38
C TYR A 75 23.25 -5.04 -0.36
N LEU A 76 23.35 -3.70 -0.34
CA LEU A 76 22.40 -2.85 -1.07
C LEU A 76 22.43 -3.05 -2.59
N HIS A 77 23.59 -3.38 -3.18
CA HIS A 77 23.67 -3.73 -4.59
C HIS A 77 22.88 -5.01 -4.87
N SER A 78 23.03 -6.03 -4.04
CA SER A 78 22.33 -7.29 -4.22
C SER A 78 20.80 -7.16 -4.11
N ILE A 79 20.30 -6.25 -3.28
CA ILE A 79 18.86 -6.03 -3.14
C ILE A 79 18.29 -5.21 -4.29
N LEU A 80 19.00 -4.15 -4.69
CA LEU A 80 18.50 -3.17 -5.67
C LEU A 80 18.76 -3.59 -7.12
N SER A 81 19.87 -4.27 -7.38
CA SER A 81 20.30 -4.65 -8.74
C SER A 81 20.07 -6.12 -9.03
N GLU A 82 20.35 -7.02 -8.08
CA GLU A 82 20.15 -8.47 -8.27
C GLU A 82 18.75 -8.93 -7.85
N GLY A 83 17.94 -8.05 -7.24
CA GLY A 83 16.58 -8.36 -6.82
C GLY A 83 16.48 -9.27 -5.61
N LYS A 84 17.53 -9.39 -4.79
CA LYS A 84 17.45 -10.17 -3.55
C LYS A 84 16.42 -9.57 -2.59
N GLU A 85 15.71 -10.43 -1.88
CA GLU A 85 14.74 -10.02 -0.88
C GLU A 85 15.43 -9.80 0.47
N PRO A 86 15.34 -8.58 1.05
CA PRO A 86 15.82 -8.35 2.40
C PRO A 86 14.87 -8.95 3.43
N THR A 87 15.42 -9.33 4.58
CA THR A 87 14.61 -9.50 5.80
C THR A 87 14.08 -8.14 6.26
N ILE A 88 12.92 -8.11 6.93
CA ILE A 88 12.36 -6.89 7.55
C ILE A 88 13.40 -6.17 8.44
N GLU A 89 14.12 -6.92 9.28
CA GLU A 89 15.15 -6.35 10.17
C GLU A 89 16.27 -5.64 9.41
N SER A 90 16.81 -6.30 8.38
CA SER A 90 17.88 -5.73 7.56
C SER A 90 17.43 -4.46 6.84
N LEU A 91 16.21 -4.43 6.31
CA LEU A 91 15.65 -3.24 5.68
C LEU A 91 15.44 -2.12 6.72
N ALA A 92 15.00 -2.45 7.94
CA ALA A 92 14.79 -1.48 9.02
C ALA A 92 16.09 -0.80 9.44
N ARG A 93 17.18 -1.56 9.56
CA ARG A 93 18.52 -1.01 9.85
C ARG A 93 18.98 -0.06 8.75
N ILE A 94 18.77 -0.41 7.48
CA ILE A 94 19.11 0.46 6.35
C ILE A 94 18.31 1.76 6.41
N CYS A 95 17.00 1.68 6.67
CA CYS A 95 16.14 2.86 6.77
C CYS A 95 16.56 3.78 7.92
N HIS A 96 16.93 3.20 9.06
CA HIS A 96 17.46 3.93 10.21
C HIS A 96 18.76 4.69 9.86
N GLU A 97 19.68 4.03 9.16
CA GLU A 97 20.96 4.63 8.74
C GLU A 97 20.81 5.86 7.82
N ILE A 98 19.76 5.90 7.02
CA ILE A 98 19.48 7.04 6.12
C ILE A 98 18.38 7.95 6.64
N ASN A 99 17.99 7.77 7.91
CA ASN A 99 16.96 8.56 8.61
C ASN A 99 15.64 8.67 7.84
N ILE A 100 15.15 7.54 7.31
CA ILE A 100 13.84 7.43 6.66
C ILE A 100 12.96 6.41 7.37
N SER A 101 11.64 6.64 7.36
CA SER A 101 10.72 5.66 7.92
C SER A 101 10.59 4.45 6.99
N MET A 102 10.46 3.26 7.58
CA MET A 102 10.17 2.05 6.83
C MET A 102 8.86 2.19 6.04
N ASN A 103 7.86 2.86 6.63
CA ASN A 103 6.54 3.01 6.04
C ASN A 103 6.59 3.80 4.73
N SER A 104 7.39 4.86 4.63
CA SER A 104 7.48 5.61 3.36
C SER A 104 8.17 4.79 2.26
N ILE A 105 9.11 3.93 2.62
CA ILE A 105 9.71 2.97 1.68
C ILE A 105 8.68 1.92 1.24
N LEU A 106 7.91 1.33 2.15
CA LEU A 106 7.00 0.24 1.82
C LEU A 106 5.72 0.70 1.12
N TYR A 107 5.19 1.87 1.48
CA TYR A 107 3.87 2.32 1.03
C TYR A 107 3.92 3.54 0.11
N GLY A 108 5.05 4.24 0.04
CA GLY A 108 5.20 5.41 -0.84
C GLY A 108 4.52 6.68 -0.35
N GLU A 109 3.86 6.63 0.80
CA GLU A 109 3.39 7.81 1.51
C GLU A 109 4.57 8.39 2.30
N ASP A 110 5.24 9.37 1.70
CA ASP A 110 5.98 10.33 2.50
C ASP A 110 4.93 11.18 3.22
N ALA A 111 4.86 11.06 4.55
CA ALA A 111 4.10 11.97 5.39
C ALA A 111 4.46 13.40 4.96
N SER A 112 3.45 14.18 4.54
CA SER A 112 3.61 15.59 4.20
C SER A 112 4.17 16.34 5.41
N SER A 113 4.66 17.57 5.21
CA SER A 113 5.05 18.41 6.35
C SER A 113 3.90 18.56 7.36
N GLU A 114 2.66 18.64 6.86
CA GLU A 114 1.45 18.69 7.67
C GLU A 114 1.24 17.39 8.45
N ASP A 115 1.39 16.22 7.80
CA ASP A 115 1.25 14.92 8.47
C ASP A 115 2.32 14.72 9.57
N LYS A 116 3.55 15.19 9.33
CA LYS A 116 4.63 15.12 10.33
C LYS A 116 4.34 16.00 11.53
N GLU A 117 3.85 17.21 11.30
CA GLU A 117 3.41 18.12 12.36
C GLU A 117 2.24 17.50 13.14
N PHE A 118 1.25 16.94 12.43
CA PHE A 118 0.11 16.28 13.02
C PHE A 118 0.51 15.07 13.89
N LEU A 119 1.42 14.23 13.41
CA LEU A 119 1.98 13.11 14.18
C LEU A 119 2.74 13.57 15.42
N ALA A 120 3.54 14.64 15.30
CA ALA A 120 4.25 15.23 16.43
C ALA A 120 3.28 15.77 17.49
N LEU A 121 2.23 16.49 17.08
CA LEU A 121 1.19 16.99 17.97
C LEU A 121 0.47 15.83 18.66
N ILE A 122 -0.02 14.84 17.90
CA ILE A 122 -0.70 13.67 18.45
C ILE A 122 0.19 12.93 19.43
N SER A 123 1.49 12.77 19.14
CA SER A 123 2.43 12.03 20.00
C SER A 123 2.53 12.60 21.42
N ASN A 124 2.24 13.88 21.62
CA ASN A 124 2.30 14.57 22.91
C ASN A 124 0.96 14.60 23.66
N LEU A 125 -0.14 14.17 23.02
CA LEU A 125 -1.47 14.21 23.60
C LEU A 125 -1.72 13.06 24.58
N SER A 126 -2.58 13.33 25.57
CA SER A 126 -3.11 12.32 26.48
C SER A 126 -3.99 11.29 25.74
N PRO A 127 -4.19 10.09 26.30
CA PRO A 127 -5.10 9.09 25.72
C PRO A 127 -6.52 9.62 25.49
N GLU A 128 -7.04 10.44 26.41
CA GLU A 128 -8.37 11.02 26.34
C GLU A 128 -8.49 12.03 25.19
N GLU A 129 -7.49 12.88 25.00
CA GLU A 129 -7.42 13.85 23.91
C GLU A 129 -7.34 13.16 22.54
N ARG A 130 -6.53 12.09 22.43
CA ARG A 130 -6.46 11.28 21.19
C ARG A 130 -7.81 10.66 20.86
N GLN A 131 -8.53 10.17 21.87
CA GLN A 131 -9.84 9.56 21.68
C GLN A 131 -10.89 10.58 21.21
N ALA A 132 -10.82 11.82 21.69
CA ALA A 132 -11.68 12.90 21.23
C ALA A 132 -11.42 13.24 19.75
N ILE A 133 -10.16 13.39 19.36
CA ILE A 133 -9.76 13.65 17.96
C ILE A 133 -10.20 12.50 17.04
N LEU A 134 -9.99 11.24 17.46
CA LEU A 134 -10.42 10.08 16.68
C LEU A 134 -11.94 10.06 16.46
N THR A 135 -12.73 10.45 17.46
CA THR A 135 -14.19 10.55 17.34
C THR A 135 -14.58 11.60 16.29
N LEU A 136 -13.90 12.75 16.28
CA LEU A 136 -14.15 13.82 15.32
C LEU A 136 -13.83 13.38 13.88
N LEU A 137 -12.67 12.76 13.66
CA LEU A 137 -12.23 12.31 12.35
C LEU A 137 -13.13 11.21 11.77
N LYS A 138 -13.60 10.27 12.61
CA LYS A 138 -14.49 9.18 12.17
C LYS A 138 -15.83 9.70 11.68
N ARG A 139 -16.42 10.67 12.39
CA ARG A 139 -17.72 11.26 12.03
C ARG A 139 -17.70 11.85 10.61
N THR A 140 -16.62 12.54 10.26
CA THR A 140 -16.49 13.18 8.94
C THR A 140 -16.33 12.19 7.79
N THR A 141 -15.82 10.98 8.05
CA THR A 141 -15.68 9.95 7.02
C THR A 141 -17.00 9.26 6.71
N ASP A 142 -17.87 9.10 7.70
CA ASP A 142 -19.20 8.50 7.53
C ASP A 142 -20.15 9.42 6.74
N GLU A 143 -20.04 10.75 6.89
CA GLU A 143 -20.84 11.73 6.14
C GLU A 143 -20.40 11.88 4.67
N ALA A 144 -19.14 11.55 4.34
CA ALA A 144 -18.62 11.60 2.97
C ALA A 144 -18.92 10.32 2.15
N ALA A 145 -19.39 9.26 2.81
CA ALA A 145 -19.67 7.96 2.21
C ALA A 145 -21.18 7.69 1.98
N GLY A 146 -22.06 8.63 2.34
CA GLY A 146 -23.52 8.58 2.14
C GLY A 146 -24.00 9.56 1.07
#